data_AF-A0A5J4N2E3-F1
#
_entry.id   AF-A0A5J4N2E3-F1
#
_cell.length_a   1.000
_cell.length_b   1.000
_cell.length_c   1.000
_cell.angle_alpha   90.00
_cell.angle_beta   90.00
_cell.angle_gamma   90.00
#
_symmetry.space_group_name_H-M   'P 1'
#
loop_
_entity.id
_entity.type
_entity.pdbx_description
1 polymer ?
#
loop_
_entity_poly.entity_id
_entity_poly.type
_entity_poly.pdbx_seq_one_letter_code
_entity_poly.pdbx_strand_id
1 'polypeptide(L)'
;MLKGMYNHTQSKVRVNGRDSTAFPVHTGVRQGAIASPVLFNFCIDWVMHKAVESCMTHGKNIGVSLGSHQVTDLDYADDIALLAETEADLQFFADQVVLFGAMLGLKINPDKSKVMAICSPVPHISISGVDLENVDSFRYLGSQVTVDGSCEHDILCRMSLAQVAFQQLYTCLFSREDVTIPTKIRVYVASV
;
A
#
# COMPACT_ATOMS: atom_id res chain seq x y z
N MET A 1 18.68 -21.22 9.88
CA MET A 1 17.63 -21.74 8.98
C MET A 1 17.35 -20.78 7.82
N LEU A 2 16.86 -19.56 8.06
CA LEU A 2 16.55 -18.56 7.02
C LEU A 2 17.71 -18.27 6.04
N LYS A 3 18.92 -17.99 6.56
CA LYS A 3 20.12 -17.79 5.72
C LYS A 3 20.36 -18.94 4.75
N GLY A 4 20.11 -20.19 5.17
CA GLY A 4 20.27 -21.37 4.33
C GLY A 4 19.22 -21.50 3.23
N MET A 5 18.01 -20.94 3.43
CA MET A 5 16.95 -20.94 2.42
C MET A 5 17.21 -19.99 1.25
N TYR A 6 17.99 -18.93 1.50
CA TYR A 6 18.29 -17.90 0.50
C TYR A 6 19.71 -18.02 -0.08
N ASN A 7 20.58 -18.83 0.52
CA ASN A 7 21.97 -18.98 0.06
C ASN A 7 22.03 -19.75 -1.27
N HIS A 8 22.80 -19.24 -2.25
CA HIS A 8 22.97 -19.83 -3.58
C HIS A 8 21.65 -20.15 -4.31
N THR A 9 20.60 -19.36 -4.06
CA THR A 9 19.30 -19.54 -4.71
C THR A 9 19.41 -19.27 -6.21
N GLN A 10 18.77 -20.11 -7.03
CA GLN A 10 18.63 -19.91 -8.46
C GLN A 10 17.16 -19.96 -8.88
N SER A 11 16.82 -19.21 -9.92
CA SER A 11 15.49 -19.16 -10.52
C SER A 11 15.53 -19.51 -12.00
N LYS A 12 14.39 -19.94 -12.52
CA LYS A 12 14.12 -20.15 -13.96
C LYS A 12 12.79 -19.52 -14.31
N VAL A 13 12.66 -19.02 -15.54
CA VAL A 13 11.40 -18.52 -16.08
C VAL A 13 10.80 -19.60 -16.98
N ARG A 14 9.53 -19.94 -16.77
CA ARG A 14 8.78 -20.87 -17.62
C ARG A 14 7.84 -20.10 -18.55
N VAL A 15 8.00 -20.27 -19.86
CA VAL A 15 7.11 -19.69 -20.89
C VAL A 15 6.65 -20.80 -21.82
N ASN A 16 5.33 -20.96 -22.00
CA ASN A 16 4.73 -21.99 -22.87
C ASN A 16 5.27 -23.41 -22.60
N GLY A 17 5.47 -23.74 -21.32
CA GLY A 17 6.00 -25.04 -20.88
C GLY A 17 7.50 -25.25 -21.07
N ARG A 18 8.25 -24.24 -21.57
CA ARG A 18 9.71 -24.28 -21.71
C ARG A 18 10.38 -23.45 -20.62
N ASP A 19 11.40 -24.03 -19.98
CA ASP A 19 12.18 -23.37 -18.95
C ASP A 19 13.39 -22.64 -19.54
N SER A 20 13.69 -21.46 -19.00
CA SER A 20 14.95 -20.76 -19.26
C SER A 20 16.15 -21.50 -18.64
N THR A 21 17.34 -21.04 -18.98
CA THR A 21 18.54 -21.34 -18.17
C THR A 21 18.36 -20.81 -16.75
N ALA A 22 18.96 -21.49 -15.77
CA ALA A 22 18.96 -21.04 -14.39
C ALA A 22 19.82 -19.78 -14.25
N PHE A 23 19.37 -18.84 -13.42
CA PHE A 23 20.13 -17.65 -13.05
C PHE A 23 20.10 -17.46 -11.53
N PRO A 24 21.16 -16.90 -10.93
CA PRO A 24 21.21 -16.69 -9.49
C PRO A 24 20.24 -15.59 -9.04
N VAL A 25 19.68 -15.76 -7.84
CA VAL A 25 18.85 -14.75 -7.16
C VAL A 25 19.67 -14.17 -6.02
N HIS A 26 19.94 -12.87 -6.10
CA HIS A 26 20.78 -12.15 -5.12
C HIS A 26 19.97 -11.27 -4.17
N THR A 27 18.77 -10.87 -4.56
CA THR A 27 17.93 -9.91 -3.84
C THR A 27 16.47 -10.34 -3.85
N GLY A 28 15.70 -9.75 -2.92
CA GLY A 28 14.27 -9.97 -2.80
C GLY A 28 13.89 -11.21 -2.00
N VAL A 29 12.63 -11.23 -1.59
CA VAL A 29 12.00 -12.39 -0.95
C VAL A 29 11.27 -13.23 -2.00
N ARG A 30 11.18 -14.55 -1.80
CA ARG A 30 10.52 -15.44 -2.76
C ARG A 30 8.99 -15.28 -2.72
N GLN A 31 8.40 -14.73 -3.77
CA GLN A 31 6.94 -14.67 -3.90
C GLN A 31 6.31 -16.08 -3.80
N GLY A 32 5.25 -16.19 -3.01
CA GLY A 32 4.55 -17.44 -2.72
C GLY A 32 5.16 -18.29 -1.60
N ALA A 33 6.31 -17.92 -1.03
CA ALA A 33 6.83 -18.60 0.15
C ALA A 33 6.16 -18.08 1.44
N ILE A 34 5.79 -18.99 2.34
CA ILE A 34 5.05 -18.70 3.59
C ILE A 34 5.78 -17.65 4.46
N ALA A 35 7.10 -17.70 4.51
CA ALA A 35 7.90 -16.78 5.33
C ALA A 35 8.13 -15.40 4.69
N SER A 36 7.95 -15.27 3.37
CA SER A 36 8.33 -14.06 2.64
C SER A 36 7.54 -12.80 3.04
N PRO A 37 6.23 -12.85 3.30
CA PRO A 37 5.50 -11.68 3.81
C PRO A 37 6.05 -11.16 5.13
N VAL A 38 6.34 -12.05 6.09
CA VAL A 38 6.89 -11.66 7.39
C VAL A 38 8.30 -11.08 7.25
N LEU A 39 9.14 -11.66 6.39
CA LEU A 39 10.47 -11.14 6.11
C LEU A 39 10.42 -9.74 5.49
N PHE A 40 9.49 -9.52 4.56
CA PHE A 40 9.31 -8.21 3.95
C PHE A 40 8.83 -7.17 4.97
N ASN A 41 7.89 -7.54 5.85
CA ASN A 41 7.44 -6.66 6.93
C ASN A 41 8.59 -6.27 7.87
N PHE A 42 9.52 -7.17 8.19
CA PHE A 42 10.70 -6.80 8.98
C PHE A 42 11.60 -5.77 8.27
N CYS A 43 11.70 -5.84 6.94
CA CYS A 43 12.43 -4.85 6.16
C CYS A 43 11.73 -3.48 6.23
N ILE A 44 10.42 -3.43 6.03
CA ILE A 44 9.64 -2.19 6.09
C ILE A 44 9.65 -1.59 7.50
N ASP A 45 9.42 -2.41 8.53
CA ASP A 45 9.49 -2.01 9.95
C ASP A 45 10.83 -1.35 10.29
N TRP A 46 11.95 -1.95 9.84
CA TRP A 46 13.27 -1.34 10.04
C TRP A 46 13.43 0.00 9.33
N VAL A 47 12.96 0.12 8.07
CA VAL A 47 13.02 1.37 7.29
C VAL A 47 12.21 2.47 7.99
N MET A 48 10.98 2.16 8.37
CA MET A 48 10.06 3.11 8.99
C MET A 48 10.54 3.52 10.38
N HIS A 49 11.00 2.57 11.19
CA HIS A 49 11.61 2.86 12.48
C HIS A 49 12.79 3.83 12.36
N LYS A 50 13.68 3.61 11.38
CA LYS A 50 14.82 4.51 11.15
C LYS A 50 14.43 5.87 10.60
N ALA A 51 13.44 5.92 9.71
CA ALA A 51 12.93 7.18 9.20
C ALA A 51 12.28 8.04 10.29
N VAL A 52 11.45 7.43 11.14
CA VAL A 52 10.81 8.08 12.29
C VAL A 52 11.85 8.54 13.33
N GLU A 53 12.81 7.68 13.70
CA GLU A 53 13.90 8.03 14.61
C GLU A 53 14.71 9.22 14.08
N SER A 54 15.02 9.24 12.77
CA SER A 54 15.71 10.35 12.13
C SER A 54 14.88 11.64 12.19
N CYS A 55 13.58 11.59 11.91
CA CYS A 55 12.70 12.76 12.04
C CYS A 55 12.71 13.33 13.47
N MET A 56 12.54 12.47 14.48
CA MET A 56 12.54 12.87 15.88
C MET A 56 13.87 13.51 16.30
N THR A 57 14.99 12.91 15.92
CA THR A 57 16.34 13.42 16.26
C THR A 57 16.65 14.76 15.61
N HIS A 58 16.04 15.05 14.45
CA HIS A 58 16.15 16.35 13.77
C HIS A 58 15.06 17.36 14.18
N GLY A 59 14.26 17.04 15.21
CA GLY A 59 13.21 17.93 15.73
C GLY A 59 12.04 18.15 14.77
N LYS A 60 11.77 17.19 13.89
CA LYS A 60 10.65 17.25 12.93
C LYS A 60 9.35 16.82 13.61
N ASN A 61 8.27 17.55 13.32
CA ASN A 61 6.95 17.21 13.82
C ASN A 61 6.20 16.40 12.76
N ILE A 62 6.49 15.10 12.69
CA ILE A 62 5.81 14.18 11.78
C ILE A 62 4.52 13.63 12.39
N GLY A 63 3.61 13.19 11.54
CA GLY A 63 2.32 12.64 11.92
C GLY A 63 1.21 13.65 12.13
N VAL A 64 0.05 13.12 12.50
CA VAL A 64 -1.17 13.86 12.82
C VAL A 64 -1.73 13.35 14.16
N SER A 65 -2.40 14.24 14.90
CA SER A 65 -2.99 13.91 16.19
C SER A 65 -4.37 13.26 16.04
N LEU A 66 -4.54 12.05 16.57
CA LEU A 66 -5.81 11.34 16.70
C LEU A 66 -6.13 11.14 18.19
N GLY A 67 -6.83 12.12 18.76
CA GLY A 67 -7.10 12.15 20.20
C GLY A 67 -5.81 12.30 21.00
N SER A 68 -5.49 11.30 21.83
CA SER A 68 -4.24 11.26 22.62
C SER A 68 -3.08 10.56 21.91
N HIS A 69 -3.28 10.07 20.68
CA HIS A 69 -2.28 9.33 19.94
C HIS A 69 -1.78 10.15 18.75
N GLN A 70 -0.51 10.02 18.42
CA GLN A 70 0.07 10.56 17.20
C GLN A 70 0.21 9.42 16.19
N VAL A 71 -0.28 9.63 14.96
CA VAL A 71 -0.16 8.67 13.87
C VAL A 71 0.78 9.27 12.83
N THR A 72 1.96 8.67 12.68
CA THR A 72 3.00 9.13 11.75
C THR A 72 2.83 8.57 10.35
N ASP A 73 2.35 7.34 10.26
CA ASP A 73 2.29 6.58 9.01
C ASP A 73 1.21 5.50 9.07
N LEU A 74 0.85 4.99 7.89
CA LEU A 74 0.00 3.82 7.71
C LEU A 74 0.72 2.87 6.74
N ASP A 75 1.04 1.67 7.22
CA ASP A 75 1.86 0.72 6.46
C ASP A 75 1.06 -0.54 6.11
N TYR A 76 1.00 -0.87 4.82
CA TYR A 76 0.47 -2.13 4.34
C TYR A 76 1.35 -2.71 3.22
N ALA A 77 2.23 -3.64 3.59
CA ALA A 77 3.23 -4.19 2.68
C ALA A 77 4.04 -3.07 2.00
N ASP A 78 3.93 -2.91 0.68
CA ASP A 78 4.61 -1.87 -0.09
C ASP A 78 3.80 -0.56 -0.25
N ASP A 79 2.52 -0.56 0.14
CA ASP A 79 1.70 0.64 0.20
C ASP A 79 1.91 1.33 1.56
N ILE A 80 2.61 2.47 1.54
CA ILE A 80 2.93 3.28 2.73
C ILE A 80 2.34 4.68 2.55
N ALA A 81 1.65 5.17 3.58
CA ALA A 81 1.19 6.55 3.66
C ALA A 81 1.94 7.29 4.77
N LEU A 82 2.62 8.39 4.42
CA LEU A 82 3.33 9.24 5.37
C LEU A 82 2.46 10.45 5.73
N LEU A 83 2.44 10.82 7.01
CA LEU A 83 1.62 11.91 7.52
C LEU A 83 2.54 12.96 8.17
N ALA A 84 2.25 14.24 7.94
CA ALA A 84 2.86 15.37 8.64
C ALA A 84 1.98 16.61 8.47
N GLU A 85 2.11 17.57 9.39
CA GLU A 85 1.33 18.81 9.36
C GLU A 85 1.93 19.88 8.45
N THR A 86 3.22 19.76 8.09
CA THR A 86 3.93 20.73 7.25
C THR A 86 4.60 20.08 6.05
N GLU A 87 4.69 20.82 4.94
CA GLU A 87 5.41 20.38 3.73
C GLU A 87 6.87 20.04 4.03
N ALA A 88 7.55 20.86 4.83
CA ALA A 88 8.95 20.69 5.17
C ALA A 88 9.22 19.42 6.01
N ASP A 89 8.29 19.07 6.90
CA ASP A 89 8.39 17.84 7.68
C ASP A 89 8.03 16.61 6.83
N LEU A 90 7.01 16.72 5.97
CA LEU A 90 6.64 15.65 5.04
C LEU A 90 7.77 15.33 4.05
N GLN A 91 8.38 16.36 3.45
CA GLN A 91 9.51 16.20 2.52
C GLN A 91 10.68 15.52 3.22
N PHE A 92 11.05 16.00 4.42
CA PHE A 92 12.14 15.40 5.18
C PHE A 92 11.83 13.93 5.50
N PHE A 93 10.60 13.62 5.93
CA PHE A 93 10.21 12.25 6.26
C PHE A 93 10.28 11.33 5.02
N ALA A 94 9.76 11.77 3.88
CA ALA A 94 9.86 11.05 2.62
C ALA A 94 11.32 10.80 2.22
N ASP A 95 12.20 11.79 2.38
CA ASP A 95 13.64 11.65 2.09
C ASP A 95 14.31 10.60 2.98
N GLN A 96 13.92 10.52 4.26
CA GLN A 96 14.43 9.48 5.16
C GLN A 96 13.96 8.09 4.74
N VAL A 97 12.69 7.94 4.35
CA VAL A 97 12.15 6.65 3.86
C VAL A 97 12.87 6.22 2.57
N VAL A 98 13.15 7.14 1.65
CA VAL A 98 13.97 6.87 0.45
C VAL A 98 15.38 6.41 0.85
N LEU A 99 16.02 7.13 1.75
CA LEU A 99 17.39 6.85 2.20
C LEU A 99 17.52 5.46 2.83
N PHE A 100 16.68 5.15 3.83
CA PHE A 100 16.74 3.87 4.52
C PHE A 100 16.20 2.73 3.66
N GLY A 101 15.19 2.97 2.82
CA GLY A 101 14.71 2.01 1.83
C GLY A 101 15.80 1.59 0.86
N ALA A 102 16.58 2.55 0.34
CA ALA A 102 17.70 2.27 -0.56
C ALA A 102 18.79 1.39 0.08
N MET A 103 19.02 1.50 1.40
CA MET A 103 19.96 0.63 2.12
C MET A 103 19.54 -0.85 2.11
N LEU A 104 18.23 -1.13 2.02
CA LEU A 104 17.69 -2.47 1.87
C LEU A 104 17.46 -2.87 0.40
N GLY A 105 17.85 -2.03 -0.55
CA GLY A 105 17.64 -2.26 -1.99
C GLY A 105 16.19 -2.02 -2.44
N LEU A 106 15.38 -1.32 -1.64
CA LEU A 106 14.04 -0.88 -2.02
C LEU A 106 14.13 0.39 -2.86
N LYS A 107 13.19 0.54 -3.79
CA LYS A 107 13.06 1.74 -4.64
C LYS A 107 11.62 2.20 -4.62
N ILE A 108 11.40 3.46 -4.22
CA ILE A 108 10.08 4.09 -4.29
C ILE A 108 9.73 4.38 -5.75
N ASN A 109 8.48 4.12 -6.13
CA ASN A 109 7.97 4.41 -7.46
C ASN A 109 7.26 5.77 -7.47
N PRO A 110 7.91 6.85 -7.95
CA PRO A 110 7.32 8.19 -7.91
C PRO A 110 6.06 8.31 -8.77
N ASP A 111 5.90 7.50 -9.83
CA ASP A 111 4.71 7.53 -10.69
C ASP A 111 3.46 7.02 -9.95
N LYS A 112 3.66 6.09 -9.00
CA LYS A 112 2.60 5.54 -8.15
C LYS A 112 2.40 6.30 -6.84
N SER A 113 3.42 7.02 -6.39
CA SER A 113 3.35 7.88 -5.21
C SER A 113 2.58 9.16 -5.54
N LYS A 114 1.70 9.57 -4.63
CA LYS A 114 0.91 10.80 -4.74
C LYS A 114 1.04 11.58 -3.43
N VAL A 115 0.80 12.89 -3.51
CA VAL A 115 0.68 13.74 -2.34
C VAL A 115 -0.72 14.35 -2.31
N MET A 116 -1.27 14.51 -1.12
CA MET A 116 -2.63 15.04 -0.92
C MET A 116 -2.62 15.94 0.32
N ALA A 117 -3.23 17.11 0.18
CA ALA A 117 -3.37 18.08 1.27
C ALA A 117 -4.80 18.04 1.81
N ILE A 118 -4.98 17.61 3.06
CA ILE A 118 -6.29 17.62 3.70
C ILE A 118 -6.41 18.92 4.51
N CYS A 119 -7.37 19.77 4.15
CA CYS A 119 -7.61 21.06 4.81
C CYS A 119 -6.36 21.97 4.94
N SER A 120 -5.41 21.85 4.01
CA SER A 120 -4.11 22.53 4.02
C SER A 120 -3.75 23.00 2.61
N PRO A 121 -2.86 24.00 2.43
CA PRO A 121 -2.35 24.36 1.11
C PRO A 121 -1.70 23.18 0.39
N VAL A 122 -1.77 23.19 -0.94
CA VAL A 122 -1.18 22.18 -1.82
C VAL A 122 0.35 22.16 -1.63
N PRO A 123 0.95 21.05 -1.16
CA PRO A 123 2.38 20.97 -0.93
C PRO A 123 3.17 20.67 -2.21
N HIS A 124 4.42 21.08 -2.24
CA HIS A 124 5.42 20.62 -3.18
C HIS A 124 6.29 19.54 -2.53
N ILE A 125 6.09 18.28 -2.93
CA ILE A 125 6.87 17.14 -2.45
C ILE A 125 7.52 16.46 -3.64
N SER A 126 8.81 16.15 -3.50
CA SER A 126 9.59 15.41 -4.50
C SER A 126 10.21 14.16 -3.89
N ILE A 127 10.27 13.08 -4.67
CA ILE A 127 10.95 11.84 -4.30
C ILE A 127 11.98 11.53 -5.37
N SER A 128 13.25 11.38 -4.97
CA SER A 128 14.36 11.08 -5.89
C SER A 128 14.47 12.08 -7.05
N GLY A 129 14.16 13.35 -6.80
CA GLY A 129 14.19 14.42 -7.80
C GLY A 129 13.00 14.45 -8.78
N VAL A 130 11.96 13.65 -8.52
CA VAL A 130 10.70 13.68 -9.27
C VAL A 130 9.61 14.28 -8.38
N ASP A 131 8.98 15.34 -8.85
CA ASP A 131 7.83 15.96 -8.17
C ASP A 131 6.64 15.01 -8.17
N LEU A 132 6.04 14.82 -7.00
CA LEU A 132 4.85 13.99 -6.86
C LEU A 132 3.62 14.74 -7.37
N GLU A 133 2.72 13.99 -7.99
CA GLU A 133 1.42 14.52 -8.39
C GLU A 133 0.57 14.81 -7.14
N ASN A 134 0.06 16.06 -7.09
CA ASN A 134 -0.95 16.46 -6.12
C ASN A 134 -2.32 15.98 -6.56
N VAL A 135 -3.03 15.26 -5.68
CA VAL A 135 -4.34 14.68 -5.98
C VAL A 135 -5.40 15.15 -4.99
N ASP A 136 -6.62 15.38 -5.48
CA ASP A 136 -7.78 15.70 -4.64
C ASP A 136 -8.43 14.45 -4.03
N SER A 137 -8.12 13.29 -4.60
CA SER A 137 -8.62 12.01 -4.11
C SER A 137 -7.65 10.89 -4.44
N PHE A 138 -7.54 9.93 -3.53
CA PHE A 138 -6.66 8.77 -3.69
C PHE A 138 -7.32 7.51 -3.15
N ARG A 139 -7.21 6.40 -3.88
CA ARG A 139 -7.73 5.11 -3.43
C ARG A 139 -6.65 4.37 -2.66
N TYR A 140 -6.76 4.34 -1.33
CA TYR A 140 -5.85 3.64 -0.43
C TYR A 140 -6.48 2.35 0.10
N LEU A 141 -5.88 1.19 -0.20
CA LEU A 141 -6.35 -0.14 0.23
C LEU A 141 -7.85 -0.41 -0.07
N GLY A 142 -8.33 0.12 -1.19
CA GLY A 142 -9.72 -0.01 -1.62
C GLY A 142 -10.67 1.05 -1.08
N SER A 143 -10.24 1.87 -0.11
CA SER A 143 -11.02 3.01 0.39
C SER A 143 -10.67 4.29 -0.36
N GLN A 144 -11.68 5.09 -0.71
CA GLN A 144 -11.51 6.40 -1.31
C GLN A 144 -11.23 7.44 -0.22
N VAL A 145 -10.07 8.09 -0.29
CA VAL A 145 -9.75 9.24 0.56
C VAL A 145 -9.83 10.51 -0.30
N THR A 146 -10.35 11.59 0.27
CA THR A 146 -10.57 12.88 -0.40
C THR A 146 -10.02 14.03 0.43
N VAL A 147 -9.64 15.13 -0.22
CA VAL A 147 -9.06 16.34 0.41
C VAL A 147 -9.98 17.06 1.40
N ASP A 148 -11.30 16.86 1.28
CA ASP A 148 -12.29 17.38 2.22
C ASP A 148 -12.37 16.57 3.53
N GLY A 149 -11.64 15.46 3.64
CA GLY A 149 -11.65 14.56 4.78
C GLY A 149 -12.97 13.81 4.98
N SER A 150 -13.91 13.90 4.03
CA SER A 150 -15.22 13.27 4.13
C SER A 150 -15.18 11.79 3.76
N CYS A 151 -15.86 10.95 4.54
CA CYS A 151 -16.08 9.55 4.18
C CYS A 151 -17.26 9.34 3.21
N GLU A 152 -17.99 10.41 2.87
CA GLU A 152 -19.19 10.32 2.02
C GLU A 152 -18.88 9.69 0.65
N HIS A 153 -17.80 10.15 0.01
CA HIS A 153 -17.35 9.62 -1.28
C HIS A 153 -17.02 8.12 -1.22
N ASP A 154 -16.37 7.67 -0.15
CA ASP A 154 -16.06 6.24 0.06
C ASP A 154 -17.33 5.41 0.25
N ILE A 155 -18.27 5.89 1.08
CA ILE A 155 -19.56 5.22 1.33
C ILE A 155 -20.32 5.07 0.02
N LEU A 156 -20.43 6.14 -0.77
CA LEU A 156 -21.11 6.13 -2.06
C LEU A 156 -20.42 5.18 -3.06
N CYS A 157 -19.09 5.17 -3.10
CA CYS A 157 -18.32 4.25 -3.93
C CYS A 157 -18.61 2.79 -3.58
N ARG A 158 -18.60 2.44 -2.29
CA ARG A 158 -18.92 1.07 -1.82
C ARG A 158 -20.36 0.67 -2.13
N MET A 159 -21.32 1.57 -1.97
CA MET A 159 -22.71 1.33 -2.36
C MET A 159 -22.83 1.02 -3.86
N SER A 160 -22.10 1.76 -4.69
CA SER A 160 -22.06 1.53 -6.14
C SER A 160 -21.44 0.17 -6.49
N LEU A 161 -20.30 -0.18 -5.88
CA LEU A 161 -19.66 -1.48 -6.07
C LEU A 161 -20.57 -2.65 -5.69
N ALA A 162 -21.26 -2.53 -4.55
CA ALA A 162 -22.25 -3.51 -4.10
C ALA A 162 -23.40 -3.66 -5.12
N GLN A 163 -23.92 -2.55 -5.66
CA GLN A 163 -24.94 -2.58 -6.70
C GLN A 163 -24.43 -3.25 -7.99
N VAL A 164 -23.20 -2.96 -8.42
CA VAL A 164 -22.58 -3.58 -9.60
C VAL A 164 -22.43 -5.10 -9.39
N ALA A 165 -21.94 -5.54 -8.25
CA ALA A 165 -21.82 -6.96 -7.93
C ALA A 165 -23.18 -7.66 -7.94
N PHE A 166 -24.22 -7.02 -7.42
CA PHE A 166 -25.58 -7.55 -7.47
C PHE A 166 -26.06 -7.72 -8.91
N GLN A 167 -25.85 -6.72 -9.77
CA GLN A 167 -26.24 -6.78 -11.18
C GLN A 167 -25.50 -7.88 -11.96
N GLN A 168 -24.19 -8.05 -11.70
CA GLN A 168 -23.40 -9.12 -12.30
C GLN A 168 -23.90 -10.51 -11.90
N LEU A 169 -24.33 -10.65 -10.65
CA LEU A 169 -24.91 -11.90 -10.13
C LEU A 169 -26.39 -12.07 -10.48
N TYR A 170 -27.05 -11.05 -11.03
CA TYR A 170 -28.51 -11.05 -11.15
C TYR A 170 -28.98 -12.18 -12.06
N THR A 171 -28.44 -12.27 -13.27
CA THR A 171 -28.88 -13.24 -14.29
C THR A 171 -28.43 -14.66 -14.00
N CYS A 172 -27.31 -14.86 -13.30
CA CYS A 172 -26.76 -16.20 -13.03
C CYS A 172 -27.16 -16.78 -11.66
N LEU A 173 -27.58 -15.93 -10.71
CA LEU A 173 -27.89 -16.33 -9.34
C LEU A 173 -29.25 -15.81 -8.87
N PHE A 174 -29.50 -14.51 -8.92
CA PHE A 174 -30.70 -13.95 -8.27
C PHE A 174 -31.99 -14.24 -9.03
N SER A 175 -31.95 -14.35 -10.35
CA SER A 175 -33.06 -14.75 -11.22
C SER A 175 -33.44 -16.24 -11.09
N ARG A 176 -32.58 -17.08 -10.49
CA ARG A 176 -32.78 -18.52 -10.40
C ARG A 176 -33.77 -18.90 -9.30
N GLU A 177 -34.86 -19.56 -9.65
CA GLU A 177 -35.86 -19.99 -8.68
C GLU A 177 -35.43 -21.22 -7.87
N ASP A 178 -34.50 -22.02 -8.40
CA ASP A 178 -34.02 -23.27 -7.80
C ASP A 178 -32.93 -23.08 -6.74
N VAL A 179 -32.50 -21.84 -6.50
CA VAL A 179 -31.53 -21.49 -5.46
C VAL A 179 -32.22 -20.77 -4.31
N THR A 180 -31.99 -21.23 -3.08
CA THR A 180 -32.61 -20.62 -1.89
C THR A 180 -32.07 -19.22 -1.61
N ILE A 181 -32.92 -18.32 -1.12
CA ILE A 181 -32.55 -16.95 -0.74
C ILE A 181 -31.33 -16.91 0.21
N PRO A 182 -31.23 -17.74 1.27
CA PRO A 182 -30.05 -17.74 2.13
C PRO A 182 -28.75 -18.06 1.37
N THR A 183 -28.80 -18.94 0.37
CA THR A 183 -27.63 -19.26 -0.45
C THR A 183 -27.27 -18.10 -1.38
N LYS A 184 -28.26 -17.46 -2.00
CA LYS A 184 -28.05 -16.27 -2.84
C LYS A 184 -27.37 -15.15 -2.04
N ILE A 185 -27.85 -14.89 -0.82
CA ILE A 185 -27.27 -13.88 0.07
C ILE A 185 -25.82 -14.23 0.45
N ARG A 186 -25.53 -15.49 0.82
CA ARG A 186 -24.15 -15.91 1.15
C ARG A 186 -23.17 -15.69 0.01
N VAL A 187 -23.57 -16.03 -1.22
CA VAL A 187 -22.72 -15.84 -2.40
C VAL A 187 -22.51 -14.34 -2.68
N TYR A 188 -23.56 -13.53 -2.58
CA TYR A 188 -23.44 -12.08 -2.72
C TYR A 188 -22.50 -11.48 -1.67
N VAL A 189 -22.68 -11.80 -0.39
CA VAL A 189 -21.81 -11.31 0.69
C VAL A 189 -20.36 -11.74 0.51
N ALA A 190 -20.09 -12.89 -0.11
CA ALA A 190 -18.74 -13.32 -0.44
C ALA A 190 -18.12 -12.62 -1.66
N SER A 191 -18.94 -11.89 -2.43
CA SER A 191 -18.54 -11.24 -3.68
C SER A 191 -18.39 -9.72 -3.56
N VAL A 192 -18.80 -9.13 -2.44
CA VAL A 192 -18.74 -7.68 -2.15
C VAL A 192 -17.73 -7.39 -1.05
#